data_AF-A0A974ZLQ3-F1
#
_entry.id   AF-A0A974ZLQ3-F1
#
_cell.length_a   1.000
_cell.length_b   1.000
_cell.length_c   1.000
_cell.angle_alpha   90.00
_cell.angle_beta   90.00
_cell.angle_gamma   90.00
#
_symmetry.space_group_name_H-M   'P 1'
#
loop_
_entity.id
_entity.type
_entity.pdbx_description
1 polymer ?
#
loop_
_entity_poly.entity_id
_entity_poly.type
_entity_poly.pdbx_seq_one_letter_code
_entity_poly.pdbx_strand_id
1 'polypeptide(L)'
;MTSADLPAPALTTSRRALMLGALATGVGVAAASATKATAEEVIETPQFSYQSPKGFSLALWGSSTIENLHVAQGVPKGLDARIETSLKALNGIEVLNFGRSGEISSNILARRGVKAYRYRLVFPNDMIPASGSVMVDVDPSTTTEWNPHTVFPGYVQDIPGVLSAADGVKGQLRFFRLVNGEERYAPAGIATDFHSRQEMISRASHHLIQIGRNNLKNLAKLQEDTEAAISVAPETTLVMGHYPSAKQSPDSEQLAQVNAYNTWAANTYGDRYLDTMGWLRIRSQEPWLRYGDLAGSDVWKSDDDRKDFDAGNAPRSLYADDYFHLNGWGYLVISHMISAQLTRLGWV
;
A
#
# COMPACT_ATOMS: atom_id res chain seq x y z
N MET A 1 29.70 -49.29 -32.56
CA MET A 1 30.95 -50.05 -32.45
C MET A 1 32.11 -49.09 -32.70
N THR A 2 33.07 -49.05 -31.75
CA THR A 2 34.48 -48.56 -31.83
C THR A 2 34.73 -47.10 -32.25
N SER A 3 35.12 -46.18 -31.34
CA SER A 3 36.47 -45.87 -30.77
C SER A 3 37.45 -45.28 -31.82
N ALA A 4 38.29 -44.26 -31.60
CA ALA A 4 38.70 -43.43 -30.47
C ALA A 4 39.54 -42.23 -31.01
N ASP A 5 39.96 -41.37 -30.08
CA ASP A 5 41.18 -40.54 -30.06
C ASP A 5 41.13 -39.00 -30.25
N LEU A 6 41.60 -38.34 -29.19
CA LEU A 6 41.85 -36.91 -28.93
C LEU A 6 43.25 -36.48 -29.48
N PRO A 7 43.63 -35.17 -29.54
CA PRO A 7 44.05 -34.40 -28.34
C PRO A 7 43.56 -32.93 -28.28
N ALA A 8 43.61 -32.39 -27.05
CA ALA A 8 43.38 -30.99 -26.59
C ALA A 8 44.55 -30.04 -27.03
N PRO A 9 44.72 -28.75 -26.58
CA PRO A 9 44.20 -28.02 -25.39
C PRO A 9 43.74 -26.54 -25.66
N ALA A 10 43.15 -25.80 -24.72
CA ALA A 10 43.85 -24.92 -23.76
C ALA A 10 42.84 -24.19 -22.83
N LEU A 11 43.02 -24.30 -21.49
CA LEU A 11 43.41 -23.23 -20.53
C LEU A 11 42.35 -22.12 -20.32
N THR A 12 41.77 -21.91 -19.12
CA THR A 12 42.46 -21.45 -17.90
C THR A 12 41.57 -21.51 -16.64
N THR A 13 42.12 -22.10 -15.56
CA THR A 13 42.19 -21.70 -14.12
C THR A 13 41.03 -20.92 -13.44
N SER A 14 40.65 -21.13 -12.18
CA SER A 14 41.26 -21.85 -11.05
C SER A 14 40.25 -22.03 -9.89
N ARG A 15 40.33 -23.17 -9.19
CA ARG A 15 39.85 -23.40 -7.82
C ARG A 15 41.05 -23.89 -6.99
N ARG A 16 41.07 -23.49 -5.71
CA ARG A 16 41.76 -24.06 -4.53
C ARG A 16 43.14 -23.52 -4.11
N ALA A 17 43.14 -23.01 -2.88
CA ALA A 17 44.06 -23.33 -1.79
C ALA A 17 43.29 -23.05 -0.48
N LEU A 18 43.41 -23.67 0.69
CA LEU A 18 44.12 -24.84 1.26
C LEU A 18 43.47 -25.00 2.67
N MET A 19 42.83 -26.11 3.05
CA MET A 19 43.31 -27.15 3.99
C MET A 19 44.14 -26.69 5.20
N LEU A 20 43.63 -26.96 6.41
CA LEU A 20 44.28 -27.55 7.62
C LEU A 20 43.33 -27.28 8.82
N GLY A 21 42.86 -28.20 9.65
CA GLY A 21 43.28 -29.56 9.96
C GLY A 21 43.54 -29.66 11.47
N ALA A 22 42.57 -30.14 12.25
CA ALA A 22 42.79 -30.73 13.58
C ALA A 22 41.60 -31.63 14.00
N LEU A 23 41.77 -32.94 13.82
CA LEU A 23 41.16 -34.01 14.64
C LEU A 23 42.07 -34.15 15.90
N ALA A 24 41.66 -34.58 17.10
CA ALA A 24 40.72 -35.62 17.46
C ALA A 24 40.34 -35.57 18.97
N THR A 25 39.14 -36.09 19.26
CA THR A 25 38.73 -36.93 20.41
C THR A 25 38.87 -36.46 21.86
N GLY A 26 37.72 -36.33 22.52
CA GLY A 26 37.56 -36.45 23.97
C GLY A 26 36.11 -36.84 24.30
N VAL A 27 35.91 -38.05 24.81
CA VAL A 27 34.64 -38.59 25.29
C VAL A 27 34.20 -37.84 26.55
N GLY A 28 32.94 -37.42 26.59
CA GLY A 28 32.34 -36.80 27.79
C GLY A 28 30.83 -36.67 27.64
N VAL A 29 30.10 -37.70 28.07
CA VAL A 29 28.65 -37.63 28.27
C VAL A 29 28.41 -36.79 29.52
N ALA A 30 27.87 -35.59 29.35
CA ALA A 30 27.23 -34.84 30.42
C ALA A 30 25.88 -34.35 29.89
N ALA A 31 24.81 -35.00 30.34
CA ALA A 31 23.46 -34.49 30.22
C ALA A 31 23.37 -33.21 31.05
N ALA A 32 23.56 -32.06 30.43
CA ALA A 32 23.18 -30.79 31.02
C ALA A 32 21.66 -30.68 30.88
N SER A 33 20.96 -30.93 31.99
CA SER A 33 19.58 -30.50 32.18
C SER A 33 19.58 -28.97 32.08
N ALA A 34 19.38 -28.45 30.88
CA ALA A 34 19.09 -27.04 30.68
C ALA A 34 17.69 -26.80 31.26
N THR A 35 17.67 -26.31 32.49
CA THR A 35 16.54 -25.59 33.05
C THR A 35 16.05 -24.62 31.99
N LYS A 36 14.81 -24.81 31.51
CA LYS A 36 14.07 -23.80 30.76
C LYS A 36 14.01 -22.57 31.66
N ALA A 37 14.95 -21.65 31.48
CA ALA A 37 14.80 -20.30 31.94
C ALA A 37 13.64 -19.73 31.12
N THR A 38 12.46 -19.66 31.74
CA THR A 38 11.41 -18.73 31.32
C THR A 38 11.93 -17.32 31.62
N ALA A 39 12.85 -16.85 30.77
CA ALA A 39 13.06 -15.43 30.66
C ALA A 39 11.79 -14.90 29.99
N GLU A 40 10.95 -14.20 30.75
CA GLU A 40 10.14 -13.14 30.16
C GLU A 40 11.15 -12.12 29.60
N GLU A 41 11.65 -12.42 28.40
CA GLU A 41 12.45 -11.50 27.64
C GLU A 41 11.50 -10.33 27.34
N VAL A 42 11.74 -9.19 27.99
CA VAL A 42 11.07 -7.95 27.66
C VAL A 42 11.42 -7.69 26.20
N ILE A 43 10.49 -8.03 25.30
CA ILE A 43 10.63 -7.74 23.88
C ILE A 43 10.57 -6.23 23.76
N GLU A 44 11.74 -5.58 23.79
CA GLU A 44 11.84 -4.17 23.48
C GLU A 44 11.21 -3.94 22.11
N THR A 45 10.27 -3.00 22.04
CA THR A 45 9.72 -2.57 20.77
C THR A 45 10.88 -2.07 19.92
N PRO A 46 11.13 -2.63 18.72
CA PRO A 46 12.32 -2.30 17.98
C PRO A 46 12.40 -0.80 17.70
N GLN A 47 13.53 -0.19 18.04
CA GLN A 47 13.83 1.18 17.65
C GLN A 47 14.26 1.18 16.19
N PHE A 48 13.33 1.51 15.30
CA PHE A 48 13.61 1.58 13.88
C PHE A 48 14.10 2.97 13.46
N SER A 49 15.24 3.07 12.75
CA SER A 49 15.72 4.32 12.14
C SER A 49 15.62 4.27 10.63
N TYR A 50 14.99 5.27 10.00
CA TYR A 50 14.89 5.36 8.54
C TYR A 50 15.12 6.78 8.07
N GLN A 51 15.50 6.93 6.79
CA GLN A 51 15.48 8.23 6.12
C GLN A 51 14.01 8.66 5.96
N SER A 52 13.54 9.45 6.93
CA SER A 52 12.30 10.20 6.78
C SER A 52 12.45 11.27 5.69
N PRO A 53 11.36 11.63 5.01
CA PRO A 53 11.34 12.78 4.13
C PRO A 53 11.95 14.01 4.80
N LYS A 54 12.75 14.78 4.04
CA LYS A 54 13.31 16.04 4.55
C LYS A 54 12.29 17.15 4.31
N GLY A 55 11.48 17.43 5.33
CA GLY A 55 10.44 18.47 5.27
C GLY A 55 9.04 17.88 5.07
N PHE A 56 8.10 18.70 4.59
CA PHE A 56 6.72 18.28 4.38
C PHE A 56 6.62 17.19 3.29
N SER A 57 5.92 16.11 3.61
CA SER A 57 5.61 15.02 2.68
C SER A 57 4.16 14.56 2.85
N LEU A 58 3.59 14.04 1.76
CA LEU A 58 2.24 13.47 1.75
C LEU A 58 2.28 11.99 1.36
N ALA A 59 1.81 11.11 2.24
CA ALA A 59 1.63 9.69 1.96
C ALA A 59 0.20 9.41 1.51
N LEU A 60 0.05 8.84 0.31
CA LEU A 60 -1.23 8.51 -0.29
C LEU A 60 -1.57 7.04 -0.07
N TRP A 61 -2.75 6.78 0.48
CA TRP A 61 -3.23 5.43 0.77
C TRP A 61 -4.55 5.16 0.06
N GLY A 62 -4.60 4.10 -0.73
CA GLY A 62 -5.82 3.70 -1.42
C GLY A 62 -5.59 2.48 -2.30
N SER A 63 -6.59 2.20 -3.14
CA SER A 63 -6.48 1.15 -4.14
C SER A 63 -6.11 1.71 -5.52
N SER A 64 -6.78 1.28 -6.58
CA SER A 64 -6.49 1.60 -7.98
C SER A 64 -6.51 3.10 -8.30
N THR A 65 -7.34 3.90 -7.62
CA THR A 65 -7.31 5.36 -7.76
C THR A 65 -5.96 5.91 -7.31
N ILE A 66 -5.50 5.59 -6.10
CA ILE A 66 -4.21 6.08 -5.62
C ILE A 66 -3.04 5.45 -6.41
N GLU A 67 -3.19 4.23 -6.92
CA GLU A 67 -2.20 3.59 -7.81
C GLU A 67 -2.06 4.31 -9.17
N ASN A 68 -2.96 5.25 -9.49
CA ASN A 68 -3.06 5.93 -10.78
C ASN A 68 -3.42 4.98 -11.93
N LEU A 69 -4.28 3.99 -11.69
CA LEU A 69 -4.69 3.06 -12.74
C LEU A 69 -5.41 3.81 -13.87
N HIS A 70 -5.03 3.56 -15.11
CA HIS A 70 -5.48 4.26 -16.34
C HIS A 70 -5.07 5.73 -16.49
N VAL A 71 -4.11 6.22 -15.71
CA VAL A 71 -3.66 7.63 -15.76
C VAL A 71 -3.14 8.11 -17.11
N ALA A 72 -2.62 7.20 -17.95
CA ALA A 72 -2.14 7.57 -19.28
C ALA A 72 -3.26 7.64 -20.35
N GLN A 73 -4.49 7.23 -20.01
CA GLN A 73 -5.62 7.27 -20.95
C GLN A 73 -6.15 8.70 -21.12
N GLY A 74 -6.56 9.04 -22.34
CA GLY A 74 -7.18 10.32 -22.67
C GLY A 74 -6.23 11.52 -22.75
N VAL A 75 -5.01 11.43 -22.22
CA VAL A 75 -4.03 12.53 -22.18
C VAL A 75 -3.03 12.48 -23.34
N PRO A 76 -2.44 13.62 -23.75
CA PRO A 76 -1.39 13.66 -24.77
C PRO A 76 -0.16 12.82 -24.37
N LYS A 77 0.51 12.24 -25.37
CA LYS A 77 1.76 11.49 -25.15
C LYS A 77 2.79 12.38 -24.45
N GLY A 78 3.31 11.91 -23.32
CA GLY A 78 4.32 12.61 -22.53
C GLY A 78 3.76 13.46 -21.39
N LEU A 79 2.43 13.65 -21.30
CA LEU A 79 1.81 14.20 -20.09
C LEU A 79 1.77 13.12 -19.01
N ASP A 80 2.41 13.39 -17.87
CA ASP A 80 2.38 12.52 -16.69
C ASP A 80 1.35 13.04 -15.68
N ALA A 81 0.13 12.54 -15.78
CA ALA A 81 -1.00 12.95 -14.94
C ALA A 81 -1.08 12.21 -13.59
N ARG A 82 -0.02 11.51 -13.16
CA ARG A 82 -0.01 10.83 -11.86
C ARG A 82 -0.15 11.84 -10.73
N ILE A 83 -0.86 11.45 -9.66
CA ILE A 83 -1.13 12.32 -8.51
C ILE A 83 0.20 12.79 -7.90
N GLU A 84 1.17 11.90 -7.71
CA GLU A 84 2.47 12.27 -7.13
C GLU A 84 3.26 13.26 -7.99
N THR A 85 3.23 13.10 -9.32
CA THR A 85 3.90 14.01 -10.26
C THR A 85 3.22 15.37 -10.26
N SER A 86 1.89 15.37 -10.31
CA SER A 86 1.07 16.59 -10.35
C SER A 86 1.22 17.40 -9.06
N LEU A 87 1.15 16.76 -7.89
CA LEU A 87 1.35 17.43 -6.60
C LEU A 87 2.77 17.94 -6.41
N LYS A 88 3.78 17.23 -6.93
CA LYS A 88 5.16 17.74 -6.95
C LYS A 88 5.25 19.03 -7.77
N ALA A 89 4.60 19.09 -8.92
CA ALA A 89 4.57 20.27 -9.77
C ALA A 89 3.78 21.44 -9.15
N LEU A 90 2.62 21.15 -8.54
CA LEU A 90 1.71 22.16 -7.98
C LEU A 90 2.21 22.75 -6.65
N ASN A 91 2.79 21.93 -5.78
CA ASN A 91 3.13 22.33 -4.40
C ASN A 91 4.61 22.13 -4.03
N GLY A 92 5.43 21.51 -4.89
CA GLY A 92 6.85 21.25 -4.60
C GLY A 92 7.11 20.13 -3.58
N ILE A 93 6.08 19.43 -3.11
CA ILE A 93 6.16 18.47 -2.00
C ILE A 93 6.64 17.08 -2.42
N GLU A 94 7.20 16.33 -1.48
CA GLU A 94 7.45 14.89 -1.66
C GLU A 94 6.15 14.11 -1.45
N VAL A 95 5.86 13.18 -2.37
CA VAL A 95 4.66 12.33 -2.29
C VAL A 95 5.07 10.87 -2.27
N LEU A 96 4.64 10.16 -1.23
CA LEU A 96 4.82 8.73 -1.09
C LEU A 96 3.54 8.02 -1.53
N ASN A 97 3.53 7.48 -2.75
CA ASN A 97 2.37 6.79 -3.27
C ASN A 97 2.35 5.32 -2.81
N PHE A 98 1.35 4.96 -2.00
CA PHE A 98 1.11 3.60 -1.52
C PHE A 98 -0.20 3.02 -2.05
N GLY A 99 -0.66 3.46 -3.22
CA GLY A 99 -1.78 2.88 -3.93
C GLY A 99 -1.49 1.45 -4.38
N ARG A 100 -2.48 0.56 -4.26
CA ARG A 100 -2.41 -0.79 -4.83
C ARG A 100 -3.76 -1.30 -5.31
N SER A 101 -3.89 -1.60 -6.59
CA SER A 101 -5.15 -2.06 -7.18
C SER A 101 -5.61 -3.38 -6.55
N GLY A 102 -6.94 -3.56 -6.50
CA GLY A 102 -7.61 -4.74 -5.94
C GLY A 102 -7.63 -4.84 -4.40
N GLU A 103 -6.89 -4.00 -3.68
CA GLU A 103 -6.92 -4.02 -2.21
C GLU A 103 -8.23 -3.46 -1.63
N ILE A 104 -8.77 -4.14 -0.62
CA ILE A 104 -9.87 -3.63 0.22
C ILE A 104 -9.31 -2.80 1.38
N SER A 105 -10.19 -2.13 2.13
CA SER A 105 -9.79 -1.26 3.26
C SER A 105 -8.86 -1.96 4.27
N SER A 106 -9.17 -3.19 4.70
CA SER A 106 -8.35 -3.92 5.69
C SER A 106 -6.91 -4.18 5.23
N ASN A 107 -6.68 -4.47 3.94
CA ASN A 107 -5.32 -4.62 3.38
C ASN A 107 -4.53 -3.32 3.53
N ILE A 108 -5.18 -2.18 3.25
CA ILE A 108 -4.56 -0.86 3.32
C ILE A 108 -4.25 -0.50 4.78
N LEU A 109 -5.14 -0.84 5.73
CA LEU A 109 -4.89 -0.65 7.16
C LEU A 109 -3.68 -1.43 7.66
N ALA A 110 -3.51 -2.68 7.21
CA ALA A 110 -2.33 -3.48 7.53
C ALA A 110 -1.03 -2.83 7.04
N ARG A 111 -1.03 -2.29 5.81
CA ARG A 111 0.13 -1.58 5.25
C ARG A 111 0.43 -0.27 5.94
N ARG A 112 -0.62 0.44 6.34
CA ARG A 112 -0.53 1.71 7.07
C ARG A 112 -0.15 1.51 8.54
N GLY A 113 -0.20 0.27 9.03
CA GLY A 113 0.26 -0.09 10.36
C GLY A 113 -0.77 0.10 11.47
N VAL A 114 -2.06 0.05 11.14
CA VAL A 114 -3.10 0.03 12.16
C VAL A 114 -2.96 -1.25 12.97
N LYS A 115 -2.73 -1.14 14.28
CA LYS A 115 -2.35 -2.25 15.15
C LYS A 115 -3.31 -3.46 15.05
N ALA A 116 -4.62 -3.21 15.02
CA ALA A 116 -5.63 -4.26 14.93
C ALA A 116 -5.66 -5.02 13.58
N TYR A 117 -5.00 -4.48 12.56
CA TYR A 117 -4.98 -5.02 11.19
C TYR A 117 -3.60 -5.55 10.80
N ARG A 118 -2.61 -5.57 11.71
CA ARG A 118 -1.30 -6.14 11.39
C ARG A 118 -1.44 -7.65 11.19
N TYR A 119 -0.70 -8.18 10.22
CA TYR A 119 -0.53 -9.62 10.11
C TYR A 119 0.30 -10.10 11.28
N ARG A 120 -0.26 -10.98 12.11
CA ARG A 120 0.49 -11.68 13.14
C ARG A 120 0.87 -13.05 12.61
N LEU A 121 2.17 -13.29 12.52
CA LEU A 121 2.70 -14.50 11.90
C LEU A 121 2.90 -15.59 12.95
N VAL A 122 2.83 -16.85 12.54
CA VAL A 122 3.21 -17.99 13.37
C VAL A 122 4.37 -18.69 12.68
N PHE A 123 5.56 -18.57 13.28
CA PHE A 123 6.78 -19.16 12.74
C PHE A 123 6.90 -20.63 13.18
N PRO A 124 7.37 -21.53 12.30
CA PRO A 124 7.68 -22.91 12.69
C PRO A 124 8.69 -22.94 13.83
N ASN A 125 8.38 -23.73 14.87
CA ASN A 125 9.17 -23.86 16.09
C ASN A 125 9.42 -22.52 16.81
N ASP A 126 8.58 -21.50 16.60
CA ASP A 126 8.75 -20.15 17.14
C ASP A 126 10.09 -19.50 16.72
N MET A 127 10.62 -19.82 15.54
CA MET A 127 11.91 -19.33 15.07
C MET A 127 11.85 -18.67 13.69
N ILE A 128 12.42 -17.48 13.59
CA ILE A 128 12.77 -16.85 12.30
C ILE A 128 14.13 -17.43 11.88
N PRO A 129 14.27 -18.02 10.68
CA PRO A 129 15.53 -18.63 10.27
C PRO A 129 16.63 -17.57 10.09
N ALA A 130 17.88 -18.03 10.20
CA ALA A 130 19.08 -17.24 9.98
C ALA A 130 19.14 -16.60 8.57
N SER A 131 18.54 -17.25 7.57
CA SER A 131 18.51 -16.78 6.18
C SER A 131 17.36 -17.41 5.40
N GLY A 132 17.03 -16.81 4.24
CA GLY A 132 16.11 -17.41 3.27
C GLY A 132 14.64 -17.25 3.63
N SER A 133 13.80 -18.16 3.12
CA SER A 133 12.36 -18.13 3.33
C SER A 133 11.88 -19.20 4.29
N VAL A 134 10.85 -18.88 5.06
CA VAL A 134 10.10 -19.81 5.88
C VAL A 134 8.60 -19.66 5.61
N MET A 135 7.91 -20.79 5.63
CA MET A 135 6.45 -20.82 5.58
C MET A 135 5.91 -20.41 6.94
N VAL A 136 4.96 -19.49 6.96
CA VAL A 136 4.35 -18.99 8.20
C VAL A 136 2.84 -19.12 8.07
N ASP A 137 2.21 -19.48 9.18
CA ASP A 137 0.77 -19.36 9.30
C ASP A 137 0.40 -17.95 9.77
N VAL A 138 -0.85 -17.58 9.56
CA VAL A 138 -1.40 -16.34 10.12
C VAL A 138 -2.14 -16.71 11.41
N ASP A 139 -1.84 -15.99 12.48
CA ASP A 139 -2.51 -16.17 13.77
C ASP A 139 -4.03 -16.00 13.58
N PRO A 140 -4.88 -16.90 14.11
CA PRO A 140 -6.33 -16.85 13.94
C PRO A 140 -6.99 -15.55 14.44
N SER A 141 -6.32 -14.79 15.32
CA SER A 141 -6.78 -13.47 15.77
C SER A 141 -6.58 -12.36 14.73
N THR A 142 -5.84 -12.61 13.65
CA THR A 142 -5.66 -11.65 12.55
C THR A 142 -6.96 -11.51 11.78
N THR A 143 -7.55 -10.32 11.80
CA THR A 143 -8.81 -10.00 11.12
C THR A 143 -8.63 -9.52 9.68
N THR A 144 -7.38 -9.33 9.25
CA THR A 144 -7.06 -8.82 7.92
C THR A 144 -7.02 -9.94 6.91
N GLU A 145 -7.82 -9.82 5.86
CA GLU A 145 -7.78 -10.72 4.72
C GLU A 145 -6.44 -10.59 3.98
N TRP A 146 -5.87 -11.71 3.53
CA TRP A 146 -4.68 -11.67 2.68
C TRP A 146 -5.08 -11.41 1.22
N ASN A 147 -4.46 -10.40 0.59
CA ASN A 147 -4.58 -10.22 -0.86
C ASN A 147 -3.47 -11.05 -1.55
N PRO A 148 -3.81 -12.10 -2.33
CA PRO A 148 -2.86 -13.06 -2.90
C PRO A 148 -1.87 -12.46 -3.89
N HIS A 149 -2.19 -11.30 -4.49
CA HIS A 149 -1.30 -10.64 -5.45
C HIS A 149 -0.23 -9.77 -4.78
N THR A 150 -0.15 -9.82 -3.45
CA THR A 150 0.59 -8.82 -2.72
C THR A 150 1.93 -9.30 -2.23
N VAL A 151 2.93 -8.45 -2.44
CA VAL A 151 4.27 -8.59 -1.87
C VAL A 151 4.45 -7.43 -0.89
N PHE A 152 4.61 -7.77 0.38
CA PHE A 152 4.66 -6.84 1.51
C PHE A 152 6.09 -6.80 2.06
N PRO A 153 6.93 -5.81 1.69
CA PRO A 153 8.17 -5.57 2.40
C PRO A 153 7.90 -5.01 3.79
N GLY A 154 8.66 -5.45 4.78
CA GLY A 154 8.46 -5.05 6.17
C GLY A 154 9.41 -5.75 7.12
N TYR A 155 8.97 -5.89 8.36
CA TYR A 155 9.80 -6.35 9.47
C TYR A 155 9.00 -7.26 10.38
N VAL A 156 9.66 -8.28 10.91
CA VAL A 156 9.22 -8.95 12.13
C VAL A 156 10.30 -8.68 13.15
N GLN A 157 9.93 -8.14 14.30
CA GLN A 157 10.89 -7.51 15.22
C GLN A 157 11.73 -6.48 14.44
N ASP A 158 13.05 -6.54 14.53
CA ASP A 158 14.03 -5.74 13.77
C ASP A 158 14.49 -6.39 12.44
N ILE A 159 14.00 -7.58 12.10
CA ILE A 159 14.48 -8.34 10.94
C ILE A 159 13.76 -7.89 9.65
N PRO A 160 14.47 -7.29 8.67
CA PRO A 160 13.87 -6.93 7.39
C PRO A 160 13.52 -8.19 6.58
N GLY A 161 12.30 -8.20 6.05
CA GLY A 161 11.81 -9.29 5.24
C GLY A 161 10.71 -8.89 4.27
N VAL A 162 10.22 -9.90 3.56
CA VAL A 162 9.11 -9.79 2.61
C VAL A 162 8.10 -10.86 2.93
N LEU A 163 6.86 -10.45 3.18
CA LEU A 163 5.70 -11.33 3.32
C LEU A 163 5.02 -11.46 1.95
N SER A 164 4.77 -12.69 1.50
CA SER A 164 4.07 -12.97 0.24
C SER A 164 3.13 -14.15 0.40
N ALA A 165 2.22 -14.34 -0.56
CA ALA A 165 1.49 -15.59 -0.69
C ALA A 165 2.50 -16.73 -0.90
N ALA A 166 2.21 -17.90 -0.35
CA ALA A 166 2.90 -19.11 -0.73
C ALA A 166 2.32 -19.66 -2.05
N ASP A 167 3.20 -20.04 -2.96
CA ASP A 167 2.79 -20.62 -4.24
C ASP A 167 1.95 -21.89 -4.01
N GLY A 168 0.78 -21.95 -4.66
CA GLY A 168 -0.05 -23.14 -4.71
C GLY A 168 -0.84 -23.48 -3.43
N VAL A 169 -0.74 -22.70 -2.35
CA VAL A 169 -1.48 -22.94 -1.10
C VAL A 169 -2.26 -21.71 -0.68
N LYS A 170 -3.59 -21.76 -0.84
CA LYS A 170 -4.49 -20.68 -0.42
C LYS A 170 -4.43 -20.50 1.09
N GLY A 171 -4.16 -19.27 1.53
CA GLY A 171 -4.16 -18.90 2.95
C GLY A 171 -2.83 -19.15 3.68
N GLN A 172 -1.83 -19.71 3.01
CA GLN A 172 -0.50 -19.87 3.58
C GLN A 172 0.42 -18.74 3.10
N LEU A 173 1.23 -18.19 4.00
CA LEU A 173 2.15 -17.11 3.70
C LEU A 173 3.60 -17.58 3.77
N ARG A 174 4.47 -16.82 3.11
CA ARG A 174 5.92 -16.99 3.15
C ARG A 174 6.54 -15.71 3.67
N PHE A 175 7.40 -15.82 4.68
CA PHE A 175 8.30 -14.74 5.08
C PHE A 175 9.70 -15.02 4.52
N PHE A 176 10.23 -14.11 3.72
CA PHE A 176 11.60 -14.14 3.21
C PHE A 176 12.45 -13.10 3.94
N ARG A 177 13.49 -13.55 4.65
CA ARG A 177 14.45 -12.69 5.32
C ARG A 177 15.40 -12.05 4.29
N LEU A 178 15.47 -10.72 4.27
CA LEU A 178 16.27 -9.97 3.29
C LEU A 178 17.76 -9.92 3.64
N VAL A 179 18.11 -10.01 4.93
CA VAL A 179 19.48 -9.90 5.42
C VAL A 179 19.79 -11.10 6.31
N ASN A 180 20.80 -11.90 5.93
CA ASN A 180 21.26 -13.03 6.73
C ASN A 180 21.72 -12.58 8.12
N GLY A 181 21.52 -13.43 9.11
CA GLY A 181 21.99 -13.23 10.48
C GLY A 181 21.81 -14.49 11.31
N GLU A 182 21.66 -14.35 12.61
CA GLU A 182 21.36 -15.47 13.50
C GLU A 182 19.88 -15.83 13.47
N GLU A 183 19.55 -17.09 13.76
CA GLU A 183 18.17 -17.48 14.03
C GLU A 183 17.63 -16.67 15.21
N ARG A 184 16.35 -16.31 15.17
CA ARG A 184 15.74 -15.48 16.20
C ARG A 184 14.46 -16.08 16.72
N TYR A 185 14.36 -16.14 18.05
CA TYR A 185 13.14 -16.55 18.72
C TYR A 185 12.02 -15.54 18.49
N ALA A 186 10.87 -16.03 18.07
CA ALA A 186 9.70 -15.25 17.71
C ALA A 186 8.43 -16.06 18.08
N PRO A 187 8.10 -16.14 19.38
CA PRO A 187 6.92 -16.87 19.82
C PRO A 187 5.64 -16.23 19.30
N ALA A 188 4.62 -17.05 19.05
CA ALA A 188 3.31 -16.56 18.64
C ALA A 188 2.81 -15.43 19.57
N GLY A 189 2.34 -14.33 18.99
CA GLY A 189 1.87 -13.16 19.73
C GLY A 189 2.42 -11.86 19.15
N ILE A 190 2.63 -10.86 20.01
CA ILE A 190 3.13 -9.55 19.57
C ILE A 190 4.54 -9.60 18.97
N ALA A 191 5.35 -10.60 19.36
CA ALA A 191 6.70 -10.81 18.86
C ALA A 191 6.75 -11.09 17.34
N THR A 192 5.61 -11.51 16.78
CA THR A 192 5.47 -11.90 15.37
C THR A 192 4.56 -10.96 14.59
N ASP A 193 4.21 -9.80 15.15
CA ASP A 193 3.54 -8.73 14.42
C ASP A 193 4.42 -8.30 13.24
N PHE A 194 3.88 -8.37 12.03
CA PHE A 194 4.53 -7.90 10.83
C PHE A 194 4.31 -6.39 10.67
N HIS A 195 5.40 -5.63 10.76
CA HIS A 195 5.41 -4.18 10.55
C HIS A 195 5.71 -3.88 9.09
N SER A 196 4.74 -3.28 8.40
CA SER A 196 4.92 -2.84 7.01
C SER A 196 6.06 -1.82 6.90
N ARG A 197 6.91 -1.95 5.88
CA ARG A 197 7.91 -0.91 5.58
C ARG A 197 7.25 0.43 5.26
N GLN A 198 6.05 0.40 4.66
CA GLN A 198 5.29 1.62 4.34
C GLN A 198 4.78 2.32 5.61
N GLU A 199 4.37 1.58 6.64
CA GLU A 199 4.08 2.15 7.96
C GLU A 199 5.30 2.95 8.42
N MET A 200 6.49 2.35 8.40
CA MET A 200 7.70 2.96 8.94
C MET A 200 8.09 4.27 8.24
N ILE A 201 8.16 4.26 6.90
CA ILE A 201 8.65 5.41 6.13
C ILE A 201 7.66 6.58 6.09
N SER A 202 6.39 6.33 6.41
CA SER A 202 5.33 7.34 6.32
C SER A 202 5.02 8.03 7.64
N ARG A 203 5.60 7.59 8.78
CA ARG A 203 5.28 8.11 10.12
C ARG A 203 5.43 9.62 10.28
N ALA A 204 6.35 10.24 9.53
CA ALA A 204 6.59 11.67 9.57
C ALA A 204 5.78 12.47 8.53
N SER A 205 5.04 11.78 7.65
CA SER A 205 4.27 12.41 6.59
C SER A 205 2.90 12.89 7.08
N HIS A 206 2.33 13.83 6.35
CA HIS A 206 0.88 13.97 6.31
C HIS A 206 0.29 12.85 5.45
N HIS A 207 -1.01 12.62 5.56
CA HIS A 207 -1.65 11.48 4.92
C HIS A 207 -2.90 11.89 4.17
N LEU A 208 -3.14 11.22 3.04
CA LEU A 208 -4.44 11.20 2.38
C LEU A 208 -4.90 9.75 2.30
N ILE A 209 -6.12 9.47 2.76
CA ILE A 209 -6.72 8.14 2.67
C ILE A 209 -7.92 8.15 1.71
N GLN A 210 -7.94 7.19 0.79
CA GLN A 210 -9.09 6.82 -0.03
C GLN A 210 -9.21 5.29 -0.04
N ILE A 211 -9.63 4.73 1.09
CA ILE A 211 -9.75 3.28 1.29
C ILE A 211 -11.18 2.83 1.02
N GLY A 212 -11.40 1.56 0.69
CA GLY A 212 -12.75 1.00 0.72
C GLY A 212 -13.52 0.89 -0.60
N ARG A 213 -12.98 1.42 -1.71
CA ARG A 213 -13.69 1.40 -3.00
C ARG A 213 -14.07 -0.02 -3.45
N ASN A 214 -13.25 -1.01 -3.11
CA ASN A 214 -13.45 -2.43 -3.44
C ASN A 214 -14.38 -3.18 -2.46
N ASN A 215 -14.81 -2.55 -1.36
CA ASN A 215 -15.72 -3.13 -0.38
C ASN A 215 -16.78 -2.14 0.14
N LEU A 216 -17.11 -1.13 -0.67
CA LEU A 216 -18.08 -0.05 -0.37
C LEU A 216 -19.48 -0.58 0.00
N LYS A 217 -19.84 -1.76 -0.50
CA LYS A 217 -21.08 -2.47 -0.16
C LYS A 217 -21.23 -2.76 1.34
N ASN A 218 -20.14 -2.80 2.10
CA ASN A 218 -20.16 -2.93 3.56
C ASN A 218 -19.83 -1.58 4.21
N LEU A 219 -20.80 -0.65 4.13
CA LEU A 219 -20.60 0.74 4.56
C LEU A 219 -20.17 0.85 6.04
N ALA A 220 -20.81 0.09 6.93
CA ALA A 220 -20.48 0.11 8.36
C ALA A 220 -19.02 -0.29 8.63
N LYS A 221 -18.56 -1.38 7.97
CA LYS A 221 -17.14 -1.79 8.07
C LYS A 221 -16.21 -0.74 7.50
N LEU A 222 -16.57 -0.11 6.39
CA LEU A 222 -15.76 0.93 5.79
C LEU A 222 -15.64 2.17 6.69
N GLN A 223 -16.72 2.56 7.37
CA GLN A 223 -16.69 3.66 8.33
C GLN A 223 -15.72 3.34 9.48
N GLU A 224 -15.83 2.15 10.08
CA GLU A 224 -14.91 1.64 11.10
C GLU A 224 -13.46 1.63 10.61
N ASP A 225 -13.22 1.14 9.39
CA ASP A 225 -11.88 1.07 8.81
C ASP A 225 -11.29 2.47 8.57
N THR A 226 -12.13 3.43 8.17
CA THR A 226 -11.72 4.81 7.93
C THR A 226 -11.36 5.51 9.25
N GLU A 227 -12.13 5.28 10.31
CA GLU A 227 -11.81 5.76 11.66
C GLU A 227 -10.51 5.14 12.17
N ALA A 228 -10.35 3.82 12.01
CA ALA A 228 -9.13 3.11 12.38
C ALA A 228 -7.91 3.62 11.59
N ALA A 229 -8.08 3.95 10.31
CA ALA A 229 -7.06 4.67 9.56
C ALA A 229 -6.78 6.03 10.23
N ILE A 230 -7.74 6.92 10.35
CA ILE A 230 -7.52 8.27 10.90
C ILE A 230 -6.79 8.24 12.25
N SER A 231 -7.09 7.25 13.12
CA SER A 231 -6.48 7.09 14.45
C SER A 231 -4.95 6.99 14.46
N VAL A 232 -4.30 6.58 13.38
CA VAL A 232 -2.82 6.48 13.30
C VAL A 232 -2.15 7.85 13.31
N ALA A 233 -2.79 8.85 12.70
CA ALA A 233 -2.25 10.19 12.55
C ALA A 233 -3.41 11.20 12.41
N PRO A 234 -4.22 11.39 13.46
CA PRO A 234 -5.50 12.09 13.34
C PRO A 234 -5.33 13.53 12.85
N GLU A 235 -4.39 14.28 13.42
CA GLU A 235 -4.20 15.70 13.08
C GLU A 235 -3.65 15.95 11.67
N THR A 236 -3.02 14.95 11.05
CA THR A 236 -2.31 15.09 9.77
C THR A 236 -2.89 14.21 8.67
N THR A 237 -4.07 13.61 8.87
CA THR A 237 -4.73 12.75 7.87
C THR A 237 -5.97 13.41 7.28
N LEU A 238 -6.04 13.41 5.94
CA LEU A 238 -7.18 13.81 5.13
C LEU A 238 -7.95 12.59 4.62
N VAL A 239 -9.27 12.71 4.50
CA VAL A 239 -10.16 11.68 3.93
C VAL A 239 -10.65 12.14 2.56
N MET A 240 -10.29 11.41 1.52
CA MET A 240 -10.79 11.66 0.17
C MET A 240 -12.11 10.93 -0.05
N GLY A 241 -13.13 11.65 -0.51
CA GLY A 241 -14.40 11.06 -0.92
C GLY A 241 -14.26 10.08 -2.07
N HIS A 242 -15.24 9.18 -2.21
CA HIS A 242 -15.35 8.29 -3.35
C HIS A 242 -16.10 8.93 -4.51
N TYR A 243 -15.98 8.30 -5.68
CA TYR A 243 -16.79 8.57 -6.86
C TYR A 243 -17.32 7.22 -7.39
N PRO A 244 -18.53 7.20 -7.95
CA PRO A 244 -19.14 5.99 -8.49
C PRO A 244 -18.43 5.56 -9.78
N SER A 245 -18.84 4.46 -10.38
CA SER A 245 -18.54 4.22 -11.79
C SER A 245 -19.24 5.28 -12.65
N ALA A 246 -18.85 5.45 -13.91
CA ALA A 246 -19.55 6.34 -14.82
C ALA A 246 -20.97 5.83 -15.11
N LYS A 247 -21.81 6.72 -15.66
CA LYS A 247 -23.14 6.38 -16.21
C LYS A 247 -24.06 5.67 -15.21
N GLN A 248 -23.94 5.93 -13.91
CA GLN A 248 -24.87 5.37 -12.94
C GLN A 248 -26.27 5.96 -13.13
N SER A 249 -27.30 5.13 -12.98
CA SER A 249 -28.65 5.65 -12.85
C SER A 249 -28.80 6.35 -11.48
N PRO A 250 -29.68 7.37 -11.37
CA PRO A 250 -29.91 8.08 -10.11
C PRO A 250 -30.37 7.18 -8.95
N ASP A 251 -30.98 6.03 -9.26
CA ASP A 251 -31.47 5.02 -8.32
C ASP A 251 -30.48 3.85 -8.09
N SER A 252 -29.28 3.91 -8.68
CA SER A 252 -28.30 2.83 -8.52
C SER A 252 -27.81 2.69 -7.07
N GLU A 253 -27.69 1.44 -6.62
CA GLU A 253 -27.18 1.13 -5.29
C GLU A 253 -25.75 1.63 -5.08
N GLN A 254 -24.90 1.55 -6.12
CA GLN A 254 -23.52 2.03 -6.06
C GLN A 254 -23.46 3.54 -5.82
N LEU A 255 -24.26 4.34 -6.55
CA LEU A 255 -24.32 5.78 -6.34
C LEU A 255 -24.85 6.11 -4.93
N ALA A 256 -25.87 5.39 -4.47
CA ALA A 256 -26.40 5.55 -3.12
C ALA A 256 -25.33 5.25 -2.04
N GLN A 257 -24.56 4.17 -2.19
CA GLN A 257 -23.47 3.81 -1.28
C GLN A 257 -22.34 4.86 -1.27
N VAL A 258 -21.93 5.35 -2.44
CA VAL A 258 -20.92 6.44 -2.55
C VAL A 258 -21.42 7.70 -1.86
N ASN A 259 -22.67 8.10 -2.12
CA ASN A 259 -23.26 9.29 -1.52
C ASN A 259 -23.39 9.16 0.00
N ALA A 260 -23.80 7.99 0.49
CA ALA A 260 -23.93 7.71 1.91
C ALA A 260 -22.56 7.80 2.62
N TYR A 261 -21.52 7.18 2.05
CA TYR A 261 -20.16 7.27 2.59
C TYR A 261 -19.64 8.70 2.57
N ASN A 262 -19.74 9.40 1.43
CA ASN A 262 -19.26 10.77 1.29
C ASN A 262 -19.96 11.73 2.25
N THR A 263 -21.28 11.58 2.44
CA THR A 263 -22.05 12.39 3.40
C THR A 263 -21.57 12.14 4.83
N TRP A 264 -21.40 10.88 5.21
CA TRP A 264 -20.86 10.53 6.53
C TRP A 264 -19.45 11.10 6.73
N ALA A 265 -18.56 10.93 5.75
CA ALA A 265 -17.17 11.38 5.85
C ALA A 265 -17.08 12.91 5.92
N ALA A 266 -17.89 13.62 5.12
CA ALA A 266 -17.99 15.08 5.18
C ALA A 266 -18.46 15.56 6.56
N ASN A 267 -19.51 14.95 7.12
CA ASN A 267 -20.03 15.31 8.44
C ASN A 267 -19.04 14.98 9.57
N THR A 268 -18.29 13.90 9.44
CA THR A 268 -17.38 13.39 10.48
C THR A 268 -16.06 14.14 10.50
N TYR A 269 -15.47 14.41 9.32
CA TYR A 269 -14.12 14.94 9.22
C TYR A 269 -14.06 16.42 8.85
N GLY A 270 -15.19 17.02 8.44
CA GLY A 270 -15.30 18.46 8.18
C GLY A 270 -14.20 18.95 7.24
N ASP A 271 -13.36 19.85 7.74
CA ASP A 271 -12.25 20.41 6.97
C ASP A 271 -11.20 19.39 6.51
N ARG A 272 -11.12 18.20 7.11
CA ARG A 272 -10.21 17.14 6.67
C ARG A 272 -10.81 16.23 5.59
N TYR A 273 -12.06 16.45 5.18
CA TYR A 273 -12.69 15.73 4.08
C TYR A 273 -12.50 16.47 2.73
N LEU A 274 -12.20 15.72 1.67
CA LEU A 274 -12.09 16.23 0.30
C LEU A 274 -13.27 15.74 -0.53
N ASP A 275 -14.08 16.69 -1.02
CA ASP A 275 -15.25 16.41 -1.86
C ASP A 275 -14.87 16.07 -3.31
N THR A 276 -14.48 14.81 -3.52
CA THR A 276 -14.09 14.30 -4.85
C THR A 276 -15.17 14.49 -5.90
N MET A 277 -16.44 14.26 -5.55
CA MET A 277 -17.55 14.38 -6.50
C MET A 277 -17.82 15.85 -6.87
N GLY A 278 -17.80 16.76 -5.90
CA GLY A 278 -17.88 18.19 -6.17
C GLY A 278 -16.74 18.68 -7.07
N TRP A 279 -15.53 18.16 -6.89
CA TRP A 279 -14.41 18.51 -7.75
C TRP A 279 -14.55 17.99 -9.19
N LEU A 280 -14.87 16.71 -9.35
CA LEU A 280 -15.06 16.10 -10.68
C LEU A 280 -16.24 16.71 -11.44
N ARG A 281 -17.33 17.09 -10.74
CA ARG A 281 -18.56 17.61 -11.36
C ARG A 281 -18.61 19.12 -11.51
N ILE A 282 -18.16 19.86 -10.50
CA ILE A 282 -18.38 21.31 -10.42
C ILE A 282 -17.07 22.03 -10.68
N ARG A 283 -16.00 21.70 -9.93
CA ARG A 283 -14.72 22.42 -10.08
C ARG A 283 -14.04 22.19 -11.42
N SER A 284 -14.24 21.02 -12.04
CA SER A 284 -13.74 20.74 -13.41
C SER A 284 -14.35 21.65 -14.48
N GLN A 285 -15.42 22.40 -14.20
CA GLN A 285 -16.01 23.39 -15.11
C GLN A 285 -15.43 24.79 -14.93
N GLU A 286 -14.75 25.06 -13.82
CA GLU A 286 -14.20 26.38 -13.52
C GLU A 286 -13.24 26.81 -14.63
N PRO A 287 -13.32 28.06 -15.13
CA PRO A 287 -12.55 28.47 -16.31
C PRO A 287 -11.04 28.25 -16.19
N TRP A 288 -10.48 28.47 -15.00
CA TRP A 288 -9.04 28.28 -14.74
C TRP A 288 -8.61 26.82 -14.85
N LEU A 289 -9.46 25.86 -14.49
CA LEU A 289 -9.15 24.44 -14.59
C LEU A 289 -9.51 23.91 -15.98
N ARG A 290 -10.72 24.21 -16.47
CA ARG A 290 -11.23 23.74 -17.75
C ARG A 290 -10.40 24.22 -18.95
N TYR A 291 -10.05 25.50 -18.95
CA TYR A 291 -9.29 26.12 -20.04
C TYR A 291 -7.80 26.32 -19.70
N GLY A 292 -7.37 25.92 -18.49
CA GLY A 292 -5.97 25.84 -18.07
C GLY A 292 -5.47 24.41 -18.10
N ASP A 293 -5.40 23.74 -16.95
CA ASP A 293 -4.76 22.42 -16.84
C ASP A 293 -5.52 21.28 -17.54
N LEU A 294 -6.81 21.47 -17.86
CA LEU A 294 -7.58 20.57 -18.72
C LEU A 294 -7.64 21.04 -20.19
N ALA A 295 -6.88 22.06 -20.57
CA ALA A 295 -6.85 22.54 -21.94
C ALA A 295 -6.41 21.44 -22.91
N GLY A 296 -7.10 21.37 -24.05
CA GLY A 296 -6.87 20.33 -25.06
C GLY A 296 -7.58 19.00 -24.76
N SER A 297 -8.18 18.84 -23.58
CA SER A 297 -9.09 17.72 -23.30
C SER A 297 -10.45 17.90 -23.99
N ASP A 298 -11.21 16.82 -24.12
CA ASP A 298 -12.62 16.85 -24.54
C ASP A 298 -13.60 16.93 -23.36
N VAL A 299 -13.09 17.18 -22.15
CA VAL A 299 -13.92 17.25 -20.95
C VAL A 299 -14.92 18.41 -21.08
N TRP A 300 -16.20 18.11 -20.86
CA TRP A 300 -17.34 19.02 -21.01
C TRP A 300 -17.62 19.48 -22.45
N LYS A 301 -17.04 18.85 -23.47
CA LYS A 301 -17.35 19.18 -24.87
C LYS A 301 -18.60 18.47 -25.40
N SER A 302 -18.96 17.33 -24.83
CA SER A 302 -20.11 16.54 -25.30
C SER A 302 -21.37 16.81 -24.49
N ASP A 303 -22.54 16.70 -25.14
CA ASP A 303 -23.84 16.72 -24.45
C ASP A 303 -23.99 15.58 -23.43
N ASP A 304 -23.25 14.50 -23.62
CA ASP A 304 -23.28 13.34 -22.72
C ASP A 304 -22.63 13.64 -21.36
N ASP A 305 -21.59 14.47 -21.30
CA ASP A 305 -21.04 14.94 -20.03
C ASP A 305 -22.06 15.79 -19.26
N ARG A 306 -22.86 16.57 -19.99
CA ARG A 306 -23.95 17.36 -19.40
C ARG A 306 -25.06 16.46 -18.86
N LYS A 307 -25.47 15.45 -19.61
CA LYS A 307 -26.45 14.44 -19.14
C LYS A 307 -25.96 13.73 -17.89
N ASP A 308 -24.68 13.34 -17.85
CA ASP A 308 -24.08 12.71 -16.67
C ASP A 308 -24.12 13.65 -15.46
N PHE A 309 -23.75 14.92 -15.64
CA PHE A 309 -23.82 15.93 -14.60
C PHE A 309 -25.23 16.12 -14.05
N ASP A 310 -26.23 16.24 -14.93
CA ASP A 310 -27.64 16.42 -14.57
C ASP A 310 -28.20 15.19 -13.84
N ALA A 311 -27.67 14.00 -14.16
CA ALA A 311 -27.99 12.74 -13.48
C ALA A 311 -27.24 12.52 -12.16
N GLY A 312 -26.41 13.47 -11.70
CA GLY A 312 -25.66 13.34 -10.44
C GLY A 312 -24.27 12.72 -10.59
N ASN A 313 -23.85 12.35 -11.81
CA ASN A 313 -22.58 11.70 -12.08
C ASN A 313 -21.47 12.71 -12.40
N ALA A 314 -20.22 12.26 -12.25
CA ALA A 314 -19.09 12.92 -12.89
C ALA A 314 -19.15 12.73 -14.42
N PRO A 315 -18.69 13.72 -15.21
CA PRO A 315 -18.58 13.61 -16.66
C PRO A 315 -17.90 12.32 -17.10
N ARG A 316 -18.50 11.55 -18.01
CA ARG A 316 -17.86 10.33 -18.55
C ARG A 316 -16.52 10.60 -19.23
N SER A 317 -16.29 11.81 -19.74
CA SER A 317 -15.00 12.21 -20.31
C SER A 317 -13.85 12.27 -19.30
N LEU A 318 -14.12 12.20 -17.99
CA LEU A 318 -13.10 12.06 -16.94
C LEU A 318 -12.81 10.59 -16.58
N TYR A 319 -13.55 9.64 -17.15
CA TYR A 319 -13.35 8.21 -16.91
C TYR A 319 -12.48 7.57 -17.98
N ALA A 320 -11.80 6.50 -17.56
CA ALA A 320 -11.16 5.54 -18.43
C ALA A 320 -12.21 4.73 -19.21
N ASP A 321 -11.74 3.95 -20.20
CA ASP A 321 -12.61 3.15 -21.07
C ASP A 321 -13.41 2.07 -20.31
N ASP A 322 -12.95 1.69 -19.12
CA ASP A 322 -13.64 0.72 -18.26
C ASP A 322 -14.80 1.34 -17.46
N TYR A 323 -14.98 2.66 -17.54
CA TYR A 323 -15.98 3.44 -16.82
C TYR A 323 -15.97 3.23 -15.30
N PHE A 324 -14.93 2.62 -14.75
CA PHE A 324 -14.77 2.41 -13.33
C PHE A 324 -13.63 3.28 -12.82
N HIS A 325 -12.53 3.43 -13.54
CA HIS A 325 -11.41 4.28 -13.14
C HIS A 325 -11.48 5.65 -13.81
N LEU A 326 -10.77 6.62 -13.23
CA LEU A 326 -10.55 7.90 -13.89
C LEU A 326 -9.49 7.73 -14.99
N ASN A 327 -9.57 8.57 -16.01
CA ASN A 327 -8.48 8.73 -16.98
C ASN A 327 -7.51 9.82 -16.50
N GLY A 328 -6.48 10.13 -17.29
CA GLY A 328 -5.48 11.13 -16.90
C GLY A 328 -6.05 12.51 -16.58
N TRP A 329 -7.07 12.97 -17.31
CA TRP A 329 -7.73 14.24 -17.01
C TRP A 329 -8.47 14.22 -15.67
N GLY A 330 -9.13 13.10 -15.34
CA GLY A 330 -9.72 12.88 -14.02
C GLY A 330 -8.68 12.91 -12.90
N TYR A 331 -7.49 12.33 -13.13
CA TYR A 331 -6.38 12.38 -12.17
C TYR A 331 -5.81 13.79 -11.96
N LEU A 332 -5.80 14.64 -13.00
CA LEU A 332 -5.44 16.05 -12.84
C LEU A 332 -6.45 16.80 -11.97
N VAL A 333 -7.76 16.59 -12.18
CA VAL A 333 -8.80 17.21 -11.35
C VAL A 333 -8.62 16.87 -9.87
N ILE A 334 -8.40 15.60 -9.53
CA ILE A 334 -8.19 15.22 -8.12
C ILE A 334 -6.84 15.72 -7.58
N SER A 335 -5.83 15.89 -8.42
CA SER A 335 -4.55 16.48 -8.00
C SER A 335 -4.72 17.95 -7.60
N HIS A 336 -5.50 18.72 -8.36
CA HIS A 336 -5.86 20.09 -7.98
C HIS A 336 -6.73 20.12 -6.72
N MET A 337 -7.64 19.16 -6.54
CA MET A 337 -8.42 19.05 -5.32
C MET A 337 -7.54 18.89 -4.09
N ILE A 338 -6.58 17.96 -4.15
CA ILE A 338 -5.65 17.71 -3.07
C ILE A 338 -4.80 18.95 -2.84
N SER A 339 -4.20 19.52 -3.89
CA SER A 339 -3.38 20.74 -3.82
C SER A 339 -4.11 21.89 -3.14
N ALA A 340 -5.33 22.20 -3.58
CA ALA A 340 -6.14 23.28 -3.02
C ALA A 340 -6.44 23.06 -1.53
N GLN A 341 -6.70 21.82 -1.13
CA GLN A 341 -6.95 21.49 0.26
C GLN A 341 -5.69 21.61 1.13
N LEU A 342 -4.52 21.18 0.62
CA LEU A 342 -3.24 21.35 1.33
C LEU A 342 -2.94 22.85 1.55
N THR A 343 -3.09 23.67 0.51
CA THR A 343 -2.89 25.13 0.59
C THR A 343 -3.88 25.76 1.57
N ARG A 344 -5.16 25.35 1.53
CA ARG A 344 -6.20 25.89 2.43
C ARG A 344 -5.90 25.61 3.90
N LEU A 345 -5.32 24.47 4.21
CA LEU A 345 -4.92 24.09 5.57
C LEU A 345 -3.59 24.73 6.01
N GLY A 346 -2.90 25.46 5.12
CA GLY A 346 -1.59 26.04 5.39
C GLY A 346 -0.49 24.98 5.56
N TRP A 347 -0.68 23.80 4.98
CA TRP A 347 0.30 22.71 5.01
C TRP A 347 1.44 22.93 4.01
N VAL A 348 1.17 23.69 2.95
CA VAL A 348 2.09 24.01 1.84
C VAL A 348 1.99 25.46 1.41
#